data_AF-A0A0K2H3V8-F1
#
_entry.id   AF-A0A0K2H3V8-F1
#
_cell.length_a   1.000
_cell.length_b   1.000
_cell.length_c   1.000
_cell.angle_alpha   90.00
_cell.angle_beta   90.00
_cell.angle_gamma   90.00
#
_symmetry.space_group_name_H-M   'P 1'
#
loop_
_entity.id
_entity.type
_entity.pdbx_description
1 polymer ?
#
loop_
_entity_poly.entity_id
_entity_poly.type
_entity_poly.pdbx_seq_one_letter_code
_entity_poly.pdbx_strand_id
1 'polypeptide(L)'
;MHFPSEVDCEREALGELERLAQLDDGSGIIEPQLISYLDSLGDDAYDMPCLRVAGQTLLGEVLTGLGEDEHVASVLERNIADSIPWIGMTEGEALRVRAAQVVVIRLLRIIARMEAVELRDVVARCQRSIVPPAIQLALSLTVDVLGAAALDAHPDDMVRVVLDYADRVMWLADGELIDYFAELEQIVQARERDLRFGETGPAHFQ
;
A
#
# COMPACT_ATOMS: atom_id res chain seq x y z
N MET A 1 32.78 25.82 -8.40
CA MET A 1 32.10 24.63 -7.86
C MET A 1 30.62 24.86 -8.05
N HIS A 2 29.97 24.04 -8.87
CA HIS A 2 28.52 24.05 -8.98
C HIS A 2 28.02 23.13 -7.87
N PHE A 3 27.30 23.67 -6.89
CA PHE A 3 26.55 22.82 -5.98
C PHE A 3 25.33 22.29 -6.77
N PRO A 4 25.05 20.98 -6.75
CA PRO A 4 23.85 20.45 -7.38
C PRO A 4 22.63 21.10 -6.73
N SER A 5 21.63 21.42 -7.55
CA SER A 5 20.38 21.96 -7.03
C SER A 5 19.59 20.85 -6.32
N GLU A 6 18.70 21.22 -5.41
CA GLU A 6 17.81 20.26 -4.71
C GLU A 6 17.01 19.38 -5.69
N VAL A 7 16.63 19.96 -6.83
CA VAL A 7 15.96 19.26 -7.94
C VAL A 7 16.87 18.24 -8.64
N ASP A 8 18.16 18.52 -8.76
CA ASP A 8 19.12 17.57 -9.35
C ASP A 8 19.32 16.37 -8.42
N CYS A 9 19.39 16.62 -7.10
CA CYS A 9 19.49 15.57 -6.08
C CYS A 9 18.22 14.71 -6.02
N GLU A 10 17.03 15.32 -6.04
CA GLU A 10 15.75 14.58 -6.04
C GLU A 10 15.63 13.68 -7.27
N ARG A 11 15.99 14.19 -8.46
CA ARG A 11 15.92 13.42 -9.70
C ARG A 11 16.91 12.25 -9.72
N GLU A 12 18.13 12.46 -9.24
CA GLU A 12 19.12 11.39 -9.11
C GLU A 12 18.60 10.31 -8.16
N ALA A 13 17.98 10.72 -7.05
CA ALA A 13 17.47 9.78 -6.07
C ALA A 13 16.25 8.99 -6.55
N LEU A 14 15.33 9.63 -7.29
CA LEU A 14 14.24 8.93 -7.96
C LEU A 14 14.76 7.91 -8.99
N GLY A 15 15.78 8.28 -9.77
CA GLY A 15 16.38 7.37 -10.75
C GLY A 15 17.00 6.13 -10.10
N GLU A 16 17.58 6.27 -8.91
CA GLU A 16 18.13 5.14 -8.16
C GLU A 16 17.03 4.25 -7.57
N LEU A 17 15.93 4.83 -7.06
CA LEU A 17 14.76 4.06 -6.62
C LEU A 17 14.11 3.30 -7.78
N GLU A 18 13.99 3.91 -8.96
CA GLU A 18 13.50 3.22 -10.17
C GLU A 18 14.42 2.07 -10.58
N ARG A 19 15.75 2.27 -10.49
CA ARG A 19 16.72 1.21 -10.76
C ARG A 19 16.56 0.04 -9.80
N LEU A 20 16.39 0.31 -8.50
CA LEU A 20 16.17 -0.73 -7.49
C LEU A 20 14.84 -1.46 -7.74
N ALA A 21 13.76 -0.73 -8.02
CA ALA A 21 12.46 -1.33 -8.35
C ALA A 21 12.51 -2.25 -9.57
N GLN A 22 13.29 -1.90 -10.61
CA GLN A 22 13.48 -2.74 -11.79
C GLN A 22 14.28 -4.03 -11.50
N LEU A 23 15.06 -4.05 -10.43
CA LEU A 23 15.83 -5.21 -9.99
C LEU A 23 15.05 -6.10 -9.04
N ASP A 24 13.89 -5.66 -8.55
CA ASP A 24 13.03 -6.49 -7.73
C ASP A 24 12.39 -7.61 -8.58
N ASP A 25 12.76 -8.84 -8.27
CA ASP A 25 12.15 -10.05 -8.82
C ASP A 25 11.27 -10.77 -7.78
N GLY A 26 10.99 -10.12 -6.65
CA GLY A 26 10.24 -10.67 -5.53
C GLY A 26 11.06 -11.60 -4.62
N SER A 27 12.37 -11.77 -4.88
CA SER A 27 13.25 -12.57 -4.02
C SER A 27 13.70 -11.85 -2.74
N GLY A 28 13.43 -10.54 -2.64
CA GLY A 28 13.90 -9.70 -1.53
C GLY A 28 15.39 -9.33 -1.61
N ILE A 29 16.12 -9.71 -2.67
CA ILE A 29 17.56 -9.40 -2.82
C ILE A 29 17.85 -7.89 -2.72
N ILE A 30 16.90 -7.05 -3.14
CA ILE A 30 17.06 -5.60 -3.13
C ILE A 30 16.85 -4.98 -1.74
N GLU A 31 16.29 -5.71 -0.77
CA GLU A 31 15.90 -5.17 0.55
C GLU A 31 17.06 -4.48 1.27
N PRO A 32 18.25 -5.09 1.45
CA PRO A 32 19.33 -4.44 2.21
C PRO A 32 19.88 -3.21 1.49
N GLN A 33 19.82 -3.21 0.16
CA GLN A 33 20.29 -2.10 -0.67
C GLN A 33 19.31 -0.94 -0.61
N LEU A 34 18.01 -1.22 -0.65
CA LEU A 34 16.95 -0.23 -0.53
C LEU A 34 16.95 0.41 0.85
N ILE A 35 17.03 -0.36 1.93
CA ILE A 35 17.13 0.17 3.30
C ILE A 35 18.39 1.04 3.43
N SER A 36 19.55 0.53 3.03
CA SER A 36 20.79 1.29 3.09
C SER A 36 20.73 2.57 2.25
N TYR A 37 20.02 2.55 1.12
CA TYR A 37 19.87 3.70 0.26
C TYR A 37 18.98 4.77 0.92
N LEU A 38 17.79 4.37 1.39
CA LEU A 38 16.86 5.25 2.10
C LEU A 38 17.48 5.84 3.38
N ASP A 39 18.25 5.04 4.13
CA ASP A 39 18.99 5.51 5.31
C ASP A 39 20.07 6.53 4.94
N SER A 40 20.72 6.38 3.78
CA SER A 40 21.75 7.32 3.32
C SER A 40 21.19 8.67 2.84
N LEU A 41 19.93 8.68 2.40
CA LEU A 41 19.18 9.91 2.14
C LEU A 41 18.74 10.61 3.43
N GLY A 42 18.70 9.89 4.56
CA GLY A 42 18.35 10.45 5.87
C GLY A 42 16.95 11.04 5.92
N ASP A 43 16.79 12.13 6.68
CA ASP A 43 15.49 12.81 6.84
C ASP A 43 14.99 13.43 5.52
N ASP A 44 15.87 13.72 4.56
CA ASP A 44 15.51 14.31 3.27
C ASP A 44 14.57 13.39 2.45
N ALA A 45 14.74 12.06 2.54
CA ALA A 45 13.83 11.10 1.90
C ALA A 45 12.40 11.15 2.48
N TYR A 46 12.26 11.56 3.75
CA TYR A 46 10.96 11.68 4.41
C TYR A 46 10.33 13.07 4.20
N ASP A 47 11.16 14.09 3.96
CA ASP A 47 10.74 15.47 3.75
C ASP A 47 10.46 15.81 2.28
N MET A 48 11.01 15.05 1.33
CA MET A 48 10.72 15.19 -0.11
C MET A 48 9.53 14.31 -0.53
N PRO A 49 8.38 14.91 -0.93
CA PRO A 49 7.15 14.17 -1.26
C PRO A 49 7.33 13.04 -2.27
N CYS A 50 8.06 13.27 -3.37
CA CYS A 50 8.21 12.26 -4.42
C CYS A 50 9.09 11.08 -3.97
N LEU A 51 10.20 11.37 -3.29
CA LEU A 51 11.09 10.35 -2.74
C LEU A 51 10.41 9.52 -1.67
N ARG A 52 9.63 10.17 -0.79
CA ARG A 52 8.83 9.47 0.21
C ARG A 52 7.86 8.50 -0.44
N VAL A 53 7.10 8.97 -1.43
CA VAL A 53 6.12 8.14 -2.14
C VAL A 53 6.79 6.97 -2.83
N ALA A 54 7.86 7.20 -3.61
CA ALA A 54 8.55 6.13 -4.32
C ALA A 54 9.24 5.15 -3.36
N GLY A 55 10.05 5.67 -2.45
CA GLY A 55 10.93 4.88 -1.59
C GLY A 55 10.17 4.07 -0.53
N GLN A 56 9.21 4.69 0.16
CA GLN A 56 8.48 4.00 1.23
C GLN A 56 7.45 3.01 0.66
N THR A 57 6.87 3.30 -0.52
CA THR A 57 5.99 2.33 -1.19
C THR A 57 6.78 1.10 -1.62
N LEU A 58 7.94 1.28 -2.28
CA LEU A 58 8.80 0.18 -2.68
C LEU A 58 9.30 -0.62 -1.47
N LEU A 59 9.72 0.06 -0.41
CA LEU A 59 10.18 -0.60 0.81
C LEU A 59 9.06 -1.46 1.41
N GLY A 60 7.86 -0.91 1.56
CA GLY A 60 6.76 -1.69 2.10
C GLY A 60 6.31 -2.83 1.18
N GLU A 61 6.45 -2.70 -0.14
CA GLU A 61 6.22 -3.80 -1.08
C GLU A 61 7.20 -4.96 -0.85
N VAL A 62 8.49 -4.66 -0.82
CA VAL A 62 9.55 -5.64 -0.56
C VAL A 62 9.35 -6.32 0.79
N LEU A 63 9.13 -5.53 1.86
CA LEU A 63 8.95 -6.06 3.21
C LEU A 63 7.69 -6.92 3.35
N THR A 64 6.59 -6.54 2.69
CA THR A 64 5.35 -7.34 2.68
C THR A 64 5.59 -8.67 1.97
N GLY A 65 6.30 -8.66 0.83
CA GLY A 65 6.66 -9.88 0.11
C GLY A 65 7.58 -10.83 0.90
N LEU A 66 8.40 -10.28 1.81
CA LEU A 66 9.30 -11.04 2.68
C LEU A 66 8.64 -11.55 3.97
N GLY A 67 7.43 -11.09 4.30
CA GLY A 67 6.77 -11.40 5.57
C GLY A 67 7.40 -10.68 6.78
N GLU A 68 8.05 -9.54 6.55
CA GLU A 68 8.68 -8.71 7.59
C GLU A 68 7.64 -7.82 8.28
N ASP A 69 6.65 -8.46 8.92
CA ASP A 69 5.42 -7.80 9.40
C ASP A 69 5.67 -6.64 10.36
N GLU A 70 6.67 -6.77 11.25
CA GLU A 70 7.04 -5.72 12.20
C GLU A 70 7.59 -4.47 11.49
N HIS A 71 8.37 -4.67 10.42
CA HIS A 71 8.91 -3.58 9.63
C HIS A 71 7.82 -2.91 8.78
N VAL A 72 6.92 -3.69 8.17
CA VAL A 72 5.75 -3.16 7.46
C VAL A 72 4.88 -2.33 8.42
N ALA A 73 4.64 -2.84 9.63
CA ALA A 73 3.89 -2.14 10.67
C ALA A 73 4.54 -0.79 11.02
N SER A 74 5.86 -0.76 11.20
CA SER A 74 6.61 0.47 11.50
C SER A 74 6.47 1.52 10.40
N VAL A 75 6.61 1.11 9.13
CA VAL A 75 6.43 2.01 7.98
C VAL A 75 5.00 2.55 7.91
N LEU A 76 4.00 1.69 8.10
CA LEU A 76 2.59 2.08 8.08
C LEU A 76 2.25 3.06 9.22
N GLU A 77 2.63 2.73 10.45
CA GLU A 77 2.34 3.54 11.65
C GLU A 77 2.99 4.93 11.56
N ARG A 78 4.24 5.02 11.07
CA ARG A 78 4.93 6.29 10.84
C ARG A 78 4.22 7.15 9.79
N ASN A 79 3.84 6.56 8.65
CA ASN A 79 3.15 7.30 7.60
C ASN A 79 1.73 7.73 8.01
N ILE A 80 1.04 6.94 8.85
CA ILE A 80 -0.23 7.35 9.43
C ILE A 80 -0.07 8.57 10.33
N ALA A 81 0.95 8.59 11.20
CA ALA A 81 1.23 9.74 12.05
C ALA A 81 1.48 11.03 11.25
N ASP A 82 2.25 10.91 10.16
CA ASP A 82 2.60 12.04 9.28
C ASP A 82 1.45 12.46 8.33
N SER A 83 0.38 11.65 8.24
CA SER A 83 -0.74 11.88 7.32
C SER A 83 -1.82 12.83 7.83
N ILE A 84 -1.71 13.28 9.09
CA ILE A 84 -2.77 14.02 9.79
C ILE A 84 -2.64 15.53 9.49
N PRO A 85 -3.63 16.15 8.83
CA PRO A 85 -3.62 17.60 8.59
C PRO A 85 -3.87 18.40 9.87
N TRP A 86 -3.25 19.57 10.00
CA TRP A 86 -3.47 20.52 11.10
C TRP A 86 -3.64 21.95 10.60
N ILE A 87 -4.25 22.79 11.42
CA ILE A 87 -4.53 24.19 11.07
C ILE A 87 -3.22 24.99 11.06
N GLY A 88 -3.02 25.80 10.01
CA GLY A 88 -1.87 26.69 9.89
C GLY A 88 -0.68 26.10 9.12
N MET A 89 -0.85 24.93 8.50
CA MET A 89 0.14 24.37 7.57
C MET A 89 0.50 25.34 6.44
N THR A 90 1.78 25.39 6.14
CA THR A 90 2.31 25.90 4.88
C THR A 90 1.98 24.94 3.73
N GLU A 91 2.10 25.42 2.49
CA GLU A 91 1.88 24.59 1.30
C GLU A 91 2.84 23.39 1.25
N GLY A 92 4.11 23.57 1.61
CA GLY A 92 5.09 22.48 1.67
C GLY A 92 4.75 21.41 2.71
N GLU A 93 4.24 21.81 3.88
CA GLU A 93 3.77 20.86 4.90
C GLU A 93 2.54 20.09 4.43
N ALA A 94 1.59 20.76 3.78
CA ALA A 94 0.42 20.10 3.20
C ALA A 94 0.81 19.07 2.13
N LEU A 95 1.83 19.36 1.31
CA LEU A 95 2.37 18.41 0.32
C LEU A 95 3.02 17.19 0.99
N ARG A 96 3.82 17.38 2.05
CA ARG A 96 4.41 16.26 2.81
C ARG A 96 3.34 15.38 3.46
N VAL A 97 2.32 16.00 4.05
CA VAL A 97 1.18 15.27 4.63
C VAL A 97 0.41 14.51 3.57
N ARG A 98 0.20 15.10 2.38
CA ARG A 98 -0.43 14.38 1.27
C ARG A 98 0.44 13.22 0.78
N ALA A 99 1.75 13.38 0.69
CA ALA A 99 2.65 12.28 0.34
C ALA A 99 2.56 11.13 1.35
N ALA A 100 2.54 11.42 2.65
CA ALA A 100 2.32 10.40 3.68
C ALA A 100 0.97 9.69 3.49
N GLN A 101 -0.11 10.42 3.17
CA GLN A 101 -1.42 9.82 2.88
C GLN A 101 -1.38 8.87 1.69
N VAL A 102 -0.69 9.26 0.61
CA VAL A 102 -0.50 8.42 -0.58
C VAL A 102 0.23 7.13 -0.21
N VAL A 103 1.34 7.22 0.56
CA VAL A 103 2.08 6.04 1.02
C VAL A 103 1.18 5.11 1.82
N VAL A 104 0.40 5.63 2.78
CA VAL A 104 -0.52 4.80 3.58
C VAL A 104 -1.47 4.01 2.68
N ILE A 105 -2.16 4.67 1.75
CA ILE A 105 -3.15 4.00 0.89
C ILE A 105 -2.47 2.97 -0.03
N ARG A 106 -1.30 3.28 -0.59
CA ARG A 106 -0.53 2.35 -1.42
C ARG A 106 -0.04 1.13 -0.65
N LEU A 107 0.44 1.31 0.58
CA LEU A 107 0.85 0.19 1.43
C LEU A 107 -0.34 -0.71 1.77
N LEU A 108 -1.48 -0.12 2.13
CA LEU A 108 -2.71 -0.88 2.38
C LEU A 108 -3.19 -1.66 1.15
N ARG A 109 -3.07 -1.04 -0.03
CA ARG A 109 -3.30 -1.70 -1.32
C ARG A 109 -2.38 -2.89 -1.53
N ILE A 110 -1.07 -2.73 -1.30
CA ILE A 110 -0.08 -3.80 -1.43
C ILE A 110 -0.37 -4.95 -0.47
N ILE A 111 -0.62 -4.64 0.81
CA ILE A 111 -0.97 -5.61 1.86
C ILE A 111 -2.18 -6.44 1.44
N ALA A 112 -3.22 -5.79 0.92
CA ALA A 112 -4.42 -6.46 0.45
C ALA A 112 -4.17 -7.31 -0.81
N ARG A 113 -3.41 -6.78 -1.77
CA ARG A 113 -3.06 -7.48 -3.02
C ARG A 113 -2.24 -8.75 -2.75
N MET A 114 -1.31 -8.67 -1.80
CA MET A 114 -0.48 -9.80 -1.38
C MET A 114 -1.19 -10.71 -0.37
N GLU A 115 -2.41 -10.36 0.06
CA GLU A 115 -3.20 -11.11 1.03
C GLU A 115 -2.41 -11.42 2.31
N ALA A 116 -1.63 -10.44 2.79
CA ALA A 116 -0.80 -10.57 3.99
C ALA A 116 -1.68 -10.56 5.26
N VAL A 117 -2.39 -11.68 5.48
CA VAL A 117 -3.41 -11.86 6.53
C VAL A 117 -2.85 -11.66 7.94
N GLU A 118 -1.56 -11.90 8.13
CA GLU A 118 -0.81 -11.71 9.37
C GLU A 118 -0.81 -10.23 9.82
N LEU A 119 -0.87 -9.29 8.87
CA LEU A 119 -0.90 -7.86 9.13
C LEU A 119 -2.28 -7.34 9.54
N ARG A 120 -3.33 -8.17 9.52
CA ARG A 120 -4.71 -7.74 9.80
C ARG A 120 -4.85 -7.03 11.14
N ASP A 121 -4.23 -7.58 12.19
CA ASP A 121 -4.28 -6.99 13.52
C ASP A 121 -3.55 -5.64 13.59
N VAL A 122 -2.43 -5.50 12.86
CA VAL A 122 -1.70 -4.24 12.74
C VAL A 122 -2.58 -3.17 12.09
N VAL A 123 -3.20 -3.49 10.96
CA VAL A 123 -4.11 -2.57 10.24
C VAL A 123 -5.32 -2.21 11.11
N ALA A 124 -5.91 -3.17 11.82
CA ALA A 124 -7.04 -2.93 12.70
C ALA A 124 -6.69 -2.01 13.89
N ARG A 125 -5.48 -2.09 14.44
CA ARG A 125 -5.02 -1.14 15.48
C ARG A 125 -4.94 0.29 14.94
N CYS A 126 -4.49 0.45 13.69
CA CYS A 126 -4.32 1.75 13.05
C CYS A 126 -5.66 2.50 12.85
N GLN A 127 -6.79 1.80 12.76
CA GLN A 127 -8.14 2.39 12.67
C GLN A 127 -8.54 3.19 13.92
N ARG A 128 -7.85 2.99 15.05
CA ARG A 128 -8.15 3.70 16.31
C ARG A 128 -7.55 5.11 16.35
N SER A 129 -6.74 5.46 15.36
CA SER A 129 -6.11 6.77 15.23
C SER A 129 -7.04 7.77 14.55
N ILE A 130 -6.89 9.05 14.88
CA ILE A 130 -7.57 10.14 14.15
C ILE A 130 -6.87 10.28 12.80
N VAL A 131 -7.51 9.82 11.73
CA VAL A 131 -6.93 9.82 10.37
C VAL A 131 -7.86 10.47 9.35
N PRO A 132 -7.33 10.94 8.20
CA PRO A 132 -8.13 11.39 7.07
C PRO A 132 -9.19 10.37 6.61
N PRO A 133 -10.37 10.82 6.12
CA PRO A 133 -11.46 9.91 5.73
C PRO A 133 -11.08 8.85 4.69
N ALA A 134 -10.24 9.19 3.71
CA ALA A 134 -9.76 8.24 2.70
C ALA A 134 -8.90 7.13 3.32
N ILE A 135 -8.00 7.49 4.25
CA ILE A 135 -7.20 6.51 5.01
C ILE A 135 -8.10 5.66 5.90
N GLN A 136 -9.06 6.27 6.59
CA GLN A 136 -10.00 5.51 7.41
C GLN A 136 -10.75 4.46 6.58
N LEU A 137 -11.20 4.85 5.39
CA LEU A 137 -11.90 3.92 4.49
C LEU A 137 -10.97 2.82 3.97
N ALA A 138 -9.74 3.17 3.58
CA ALA A 138 -8.72 2.22 3.16
C ALA A 138 -8.41 1.21 4.27
N LEU A 139 -8.19 1.67 5.52
CA LEU A 139 -7.93 0.79 6.66
C LEU A 139 -9.10 -0.17 6.93
N SER A 140 -10.34 0.29 6.81
CA SER A 140 -11.52 -0.57 6.95
C SER A 140 -11.62 -1.58 5.82
N LEU A 141 -11.44 -1.14 4.58
CA LEU A 141 -11.42 -2.00 3.41
C LEU A 141 -10.35 -3.10 3.55
N THR A 142 -9.12 -2.75 3.92
CA THR A 142 -8.02 -3.71 4.05
C THR A 142 -8.29 -4.74 5.15
N VAL A 143 -8.83 -4.36 6.30
CA VAL A 143 -9.16 -5.33 7.37
C VAL A 143 -10.21 -6.34 6.90
N ASP A 144 -11.21 -5.88 6.14
CA ASP A 144 -12.27 -6.74 5.62
C ASP A 144 -11.77 -7.63 4.48
N VAL A 145 -10.92 -7.11 3.60
CA VAL A 145 -10.23 -7.90 2.55
C VAL A 145 -9.38 -9.01 3.17
N LEU A 146 -8.54 -8.69 4.17
CA LEU A 146 -7.71 -9.70 4.84
C LEU A 146 -8.57 -10.72 5.60
N GLY A 147 -9.72 -10.30 6.14
CA GLY A 147 -10.71 -11.22 6.71
C GLY A 147 -11.30 -12.17 5.67
N ALA A 148 -11.62 -11.67 4.46
CA ALA A 148 -12.15 -12.45 3.36
C ALA A 148 -11.08 -13.29 2.62
N ALA A 149 -9.80 -13.01 2.80
CA ALA A 149 -8.68 -13.78 2.27
C ALA A 149 -8.23 -14.93 3.20
N ALA A 150 -8.70 -14.96 4.44
CA ALA A 150 -8.33 -16.00 5.41
C ALA A 150 -8.68 -17.41 4.90
N LEU A 151 -7.91 -18.41 5.32
CA LEU A 151 -8.04 -19.80 4.87
C LEU A 151 -9.43 -20.43 5.12
N ASP A 152 -10.16 -19.94 6.13
CA ASP A 152 -11.48 -20.40 6.52
C ASP A 152 -12.63 -19.49 6.03
N ALA A 153 -12.32 -18.45 5.25
CA ALA A 153 -13.31 -17.52 4.72
C ALA A 153 -14.20 -18.18 3.65
N HIS A 154 -15.44 -17.67 3.52
CA HIS A 154 -16.34 -18.14 2.48
C HIS A 154 -15.89 -17.58 1.11
N PRO A 155 -15.96 -18.35 0.01
CA PRO A 155 -15.52 -17.88 -1.32
C PRO A 155 -16.13 -16.54 -1.76
N ASP A 156 -17.39 -16.30 -1.41
CA ASP A 156 -18.11 -15.06 -1.75
C ASP A 156 -17.80 -13.85 -0.85
N ASP A 157 -17.01 -14.01 0.22
CA ASP A 157 -16.78 -12.91 1.18
C ASP A 157 -16.04 -11.74 0.50
N MET A 158 -15.11 -12.03 -0.41
CA MET A 158 -14.40 -10.99 -1.14
C MET A 158 -15.33 -10.20 -2.08
N VAL A 159 -16.34 -10.85 -2.66
CA VAL A 159 -17.37 -10.18 -3.48
C VAL A 159 -18.20 -9.23 -2.62
N ARG A 160 -18.58 -9.67 -1.42
CA ARG A 160 -19.34 -8.83 -0.47
C ARG A 160 -18.55 -7.58 -0.09
N VAL A 161 -17.26 -7.72 0.20
CA VAL A 161 -16.38 -6.58 0.51
C VAL A 161 -16.38 -5.54 -0.62
N VAL A 162 -16.24 -5.96 -1.88
CA VAL A 162 -16.31 -5.03 -3.02
C VAL A 162 -17.66 -4.29 -3.04
N LEU A 163 -18.77 -5.01 -2.92
CA LEU A 163 -20.11 -4.42 -2.97
C LEU A 163 -20.36 -3.42 -1.81
N ASP A 164 -19.89 -3.74 -0.61
CA ASP A 164 -20.10 -2.92 0.59
C ASP A 164 -19.33 -1.58 0.55
N TYR A 165 -18.24 -1.51 -0.23
CA TYR A 165 -17.34 -0.34 -0.25
C TYR A 165 -17.47 0.54 -1.50
N ALA A 166 -18.05 0.03 -2.60
CA ALA A 166 -18.12 0.75 -3.89
C ALA A 166 -18.64 2.19 -3.77
N ASP A 167 -19.82 2.38 -3.15
CA ASP A 167 -20.43 3.70 -3.01
C ASP A 167 -19.58 4.66 -2.15
N ARG A 168 -18.95 4.15 -1.09
CA ARG A 168 -18.15 4.96 -0.16
C ARG A 168 -16.84 5.41 -0.81
N VAL A 169 -16.21 4.54 -1.61
CA VAL A 169 -15.01 4.88 -2.38
C VAL A 169 -15.32 5.96 -3.41
N MET A 170 -16.39 5.78 -4.18
CA MET A 170 -16.83 6.75 -5.20
C MET A 170 -17.22 8.09 -4.59
N TRP A 171 -17.83 8.09 -3.40
CA TRP A 171 -18.21 9.32 -2.70
C TRP A 171 -17.00 10.15 -2.25
N LEU A 172 -15.92 9.51 -1.78
CA LEU A 172 -14.72 10.21 -1.33
C LEU A 172 -13.88 10.78 -2.48
N ALA A 173 -13.97 10.20 -3.68
CA ALA A 173 -13.28 10.64 -4.89
C ALA A 173 -11.75 10.84 -4.72
N ASP A 174 -11.12 10.07 -3.84
CA ASP A 174 -9.66 10.06 -3.67
C ASP A 174 -9.01 9.13 -4.71
N GLY A 175 -8.06 9.65 -5.49
CA GLY A 175 -7.46 8.91 -6.59
C GLY A 175 -6.74 7.63 -6.18
N GLU A 176 -5.99 7.65 -5.08
CA GLU A 176 -5.26 6.46 -4.61
C GLU A 176 -6.22 5.38 -4.10
N LEU A 177 -7.32 5.81 -3.48
CA LEU A 177 -8.35 4.89 -2.99
C LEU A 177 -9.15 4.27 -4.14
N ILE A 178 -9.42 5.03 -5.20
CA ILE A 178 -10.03 4.52 -6.42
C ILE A 178 -9.13 3.48 -7.08
N ASP A 179 -7.82 3.77 -7.18
CA ASP A 179 -6.85 2.85 -7.78
C ASP A 179 -6.70 1.56 -6.96
N TYR A 180 -6.71 1.66 -5.63
CA TYR A 180 -6.77 0.50 -4.74
C TYR A 180 -8.04 -0.33 -5.00
N PHE A 181 -9.21 0.31 -4.99
CA PHE A 181 -10.47 -0.40 -5.17
C PHE A 181 -10.57 -1.08 -6.55
N ALA A 182 -10.11 -0.41 -7.61
CA ALA A 182 -10.09 -0.97 -8.96
C ALA A 182 -9.17 -2.20 -9.09
N GLU A 183 -8.05 -2.24 -8.37
CA GLU A 183 -7.20 -3.43 -8.33
C GLU A 183 -7.89 -4.58 -7.56
N LEU A 184 -8.57 -4.28 -6.46
CA LEU A 184 -9.34 -5.27 -5.71
C LEU A 184 -10.42 -5.91 -6.59
N GLU A 185 -11.16 -5.12 -7.38
CA GLU A 185 -12.15 -5.63 -8.33
C GLU A 185 -11.55 -6.61 -9.34
N GLN A 186 -10.33 -6.33 -9.83
CA GLN A 186 -9.63 -7.23 -10.75
C GLN A 186 -9.24 -8.55 -10.07
N ILE A 187 -8.78 -8.51 -8.82
CA ILE A 187 -8.46 -9.70 -8.02
C ILE A 187 -9.70 -10.55 -7.82
N VAL A 188 -10.84 -9.95 -7.46
CA VAL A 188 -12.11 -10.66 -7.29
C VAL A 188 -12.56 -11.31 -8.60
N GLN A 189 -12.53 -10.58 -9.70
CA GLN A 189 -12.91 -11.11 -11.02
C GLN A 189 -12.01 -12.27 -11.46
N ALA A 190 -10.71 -12.23 -11.14
CA ALA A 190 -9.79 -13.32 -11.40
C ALA A 190 -10.14 -14.57 -10.55
N ARG A 191 -10.38 -14.38 -9.25
CA ARG A 191 -10.80 -15.47 -8.34
C ARG A 191 -12.11 -16.12 -8.76
N GLU A 192 -13.12 -15.33 -9.10
CA GLU A 192 -14.41 -15.85 -9.60
C GLU A 192 -14.23 -16.68 -10.88
N ARG A 193 -13.33 -16.24 -11.76
CA ARG A 193 -13.01 -16.95 -12.98
C ARG A 193 -12.34 -18.30 -12.68
N ASP A 194 -11.36 -18.32 -11.79
CA ASP A 194 -10.63 -19.53 -11.42
C ASP A 194 -11.54 -20.56 -10.73
N LEU A 195 -12.46 -20.12 -9.86
CA LEU A 195 -13.47 -20.99 -9.25
C LEU A 195 -14.39 -21.63 -10.31
N ARG A 196 -14.87 -20.85 -11.29
CA ARG A 196 -15.71 -21.37 -12.39
C ARG A 196 -14.98 -22.36 -13.28
N PHE A 197 -13.66 -22.26 -13.42
CA PHE A 197 -12.85 -23.22 -14.20
C PHE A 197 -12.36 -24.43 -13.37
N GLY A 198 -12.25 -24.28 -12.04
CA GLY A 198 -11.98 -25.38 -11.09
C GLY A 198 -13.17 -26.32 -10.91
N GLU A 199 -14.39 -25.88 -11.22
CA GLU A 199 -15.57 -26.73 -11.38
C GLU A 199 -15.53 -27.52 -12.71
N THR A 200 -14.49 -28.32 -12.96
CA THR A 200 -14.66 -29.43 -13.90
C THR A 200 -15.63 -30.42 -13.26
N GLY A 201 -16.87 -30.43 -13.78
CA GLY A 201 -17.97 -31.27 -13.31
C GLY A 201 -17.64 -32.78 -13.24
N PRO A 202 -18.55 -33.58 -12.67
CA PRO A 202 -18.31 -35.00 -12.45
C PRO A 202 -17.92 -35.67 -13.76
N ALA A 203 -16.80 -36.39 -13.76
CA ALA A 203 -16.39 -37.24 -14.85
C ALA A 203 -17.57 -38.15 -15.21
N HIS A 204 -18.24 -37.86 -16.32
CA HIS A 204 -19.18 -38.76 -16.94
C HIS A 204 -18.37 -39.97 -17.40
N PHE A 205 -18.29 -41.00 -16.54
CA PHE A 205 -18.04 -42.35 -16.97
C PHE A 205 -19.29 -42.84 -17.70
N GLN A 206 -19.21 -42.86 -19.04
CA GLN A 206 -19.97 -43.78 -19.90
C GLN A 206 -19.00 -44.41 -20.90
#